data_AF-A0A9D5NMQ6-F1
#
_entry.id   AF-A0A9D5NMQ6-F1
#
_cell.length_a   1.000
_cell.length_b   1.000
_cell.length_c   1.000
_cell.angle_alpha   90.00
_cell.angle_beta   90.00
_cell.angle_gamma   90.00
#
_symmetry.space_group_name_H-M   'P 1'
#
loop_
_entity.id
_entity.type
_entity.pdbx_description
1 polymer ?
#
loop_
_entity_poly.entity_id
_entity_poly.type
_entity_poly.pdbx_seq_one_letter_code
_entity_poly.pdbx_strand_id
1 'polypeptide(L)'
;MGEMKEKQLTQYDFPMGYAVCFNSECTLKEQCLHHQAYLLRRDDRTSGPAIYPEAWKDGQCKRYSEDLLVKKAWGFSQIYDNVPHYKRAEAHRCVMNYFSAGCGPYYRYHHGENKLTPRQQQDIMDILAHFGSTDGLAFDHYEMDFNFD
;
A
#
# COMPACT_ATOMS: atom_id res chain seq x y z
N MET A 1 -16.16 -0.27 22.82
CA MET A 1 -15.15 -1.11 22.15
C MET A 1 -15.82 -1.67 20.92
N GLY A 2 -15.69 -1.00 19.77
CA GLY A 2 -16.38 -1.41 18.55
C GLY A 2 -15.76 -2.70 18.02
N GLU A 3 -16.60 -3.67 17.71
CA GLU A 3 -16.20 -4.89 17.01
C GLU A 3 -15.49 -4.50 15.70
N MET A 4 -14.18 -4.75 15.63
CA MET A 4 -13.45 -4.69 14.37
C MET A 4 -13.94 -5.88 13.55
N LYS A 5 -14.83 -5.65 12.59
CA LYS A 5 -15.16 -6.69 11.61
C LYS A 5 -13.87 -7.08 10.89
N GLU A 6 -13.47 -8.34 11.02
CA GLU A 6 -12.37 -8.91 10.25
C GLU A 6 -12.68 -8.73 8.76
N LYS A 7 -11.86 -7.93 8.06
CA LYS A 7 -11.99 -7.78 6.61
C LYS A 7 -11.58 -9.12 6.01
N GLN A 8 -12.52 -9.79 5.35
CA GLN A 8 -12.25 -11.05 4.67
C GLN A 8 -11.66 -10.77 3.29
N LEU A 9 -10.56 -11.44 2.96
CA LEU A 9 -9.91 -11.33 1.65
C LEU A 9 -10.77 -12.00 0.58
N THR A 10 -11.01 -11.28 -0.52
CA THR A 10 -11.77 -11.79 -1.65
C THR A 10 -11.03 -11.58 -2.97
N GLN A 11 -11.52 -12.22 -4.02
CA GLN A 11 -11.02 -12.05 -5.39
C GLN A 11 -11.03 -10.61 -5.92
N TYR A 12 -11.79 -9.70 -5.28
CA TYR A 12 -11.94 -8.30 -5.70
C TYR A 12 -10.94 -7.36 -5.04
N ASP A 13 -10.24 -7.82 -4.00
CA ASP A 13 -9.28 -7.00 -3.26
C ASP A 13 -7.91 -6.93 -3.96
N PHE A 14 -7.57 -7.93 -4.79
CA PHE A 14 -6.26 -7.99 -5.44
C PHE A 14 -6.11 -6.92 -6.53
N PRO A 15 -4.99 -6.17 -6.53
CA PRO A 15 -4.68 -5.22 -7.60
C PRO A 15 -4.63 -5.89 -8.97
N MET A 16 -4.92 -5.12 -10.02
CA MET A 16 -4.76 -5.58 -11.38
C MET A 16 -3.30 -5.97 -11.64
N GLY A 17 -3.08 -7.19 -12.14
CA GLY A 17 -1.73 -7.70 -12.41
C GLY A 17 -0.97 -8.17 -11.17
N TYR A 18 -1.61 -8.29 -10.00
CA TYR A 18 -0.98 -8.89 -8.83
C TYR A 18 -0.55 -10.33 -9.14
N ALA A 19 0.70 -10.66 -8.85
CA ALA A 19 1.27 -11.95 -9.19
C ALA A 19 0.68 -13.08 -8.33
N VAL A 20 0.53 -14.27 -8.90
CA VAL A 20 0.05 -15.45 -8.16
C VAL A 20 1.20 -16.42 -7.87
N CYS A 21 1.06 -17.23 -6.82
CA CYS A 21 2.02 -18.28 -6.46
C CYS A 21 1.33 -19.64 -6.36
N PHE A 22 1.79 -20.59 -7.19
CA PHE A 22 1.24 -21.95 -7.28
C PHE A 22 1.91 -22.94 -6.31
N ASN A 23 2.95 -22.53 -5.58
CA ASN A 23 3.78 -23.43 -4.80
C ASN A 23 3.07 -23.93 -3.53
N SER A 24 2.54 -25.16 -3.59
CA SER A 24 1.87 -25.84 -2.47
C SER A 24 2.82 -26.32 -1.36
N GLU A 25 4.12 -26.39 -1.64
CA GLU A 25 5.14 -26.88 -0.69
C GLU A 25 5.69 -25.76 0.21
N CYS A 26 5.37 -24.50 -0.10
CA CYS A 26 5.77 -23.38 0.73
C CYS A 26 5.04 -23.44 2.08
N THR A 27 5.80 -23.39 3.17
CA THR A 27 5.22 -23.45 4.54
C THR A 27 4.49 -22.17 4.92
N LEU A 28 4.74 -21.06 4.21
CA LEU A 28 4.10 -19.76 4.44
C LEU A 28 2.83 -19.55 3.62
N LYS A 29 2.41 -20.54 2.81
CA LYS A 29 1.36 -20.39 1.79
C LYS A 29 0.01 -19.91 2.34
N GLU A 30 -0.38 -20.38 3.53
CA GLU A 30 -1.67 -20.05 4.14
C GLU A 30 -1.78 -18.56 4.49
N GLN A 31 -0.67 -17.91 4.80
CA GLN A 31 -0.60 -16.48 5.15
C GLN A 31 0.04 -15.65 4.03
N CYS A 32 0.14 -16.18 2.81
CA CYS A 32 0.80 -15.51 1.70
C CYS A 32 -0.23 -14.99 0.69
N LEU A 33 -0.31 -13.68 0.51
CA LEU A 33 -1.24 -13.02 -0.43
C LEU A 33 -1.07 -13.52 -1.88
N HIS A 34 0.14 -13.87 -2.33
CA HIS A 34 0.33 -14.44 -3.67
C HIS A 34 -0.31 -15.83 -3.82
N HIS A 35 -0.31 -16.64 -2.76
CA HIS A 35 -0.98 -17.94 -2.78
C HIS A 35 -2.49 -17.80 -2.62
N GLN A 36 -2.94 -16.87 -1.77
CA GLN A 36 -4.36 -16.53 -1.66
C GLN A 36 -4.91 -15.99 -2.98
N ALA A 37 -4.14 -15.18 -3.71
CA ALA A 37 -4.50 -14.70 -5.05
C ALA A 37 -4.66 -15.86 -6.05
N TYR A 38 -3.86 -16.91 -5.92
CA TYR A 38 -4.04 -18.14 -6.70
C TYR A 38 -5.36 -18.82 -6.32
N LEU A 39 -5.63 -19.05 -5.03
CA LEU A 39 -6.82 -19.77 -4.56
C LEU A 39 -8.13 -19.03 -4.87
N LEU A 40 -8.12 -17.70 -4.79
CA LEU A 40 -9.28 -16.83 -5.01
C LEU A 40 -9.41 -16.35 -6.47
N ARG A 41 -8.54 -16.79 -7.39
CA ARG A 41 -8.61 -16.36 -8.79
C ARG A 41 -9.94 -16.78 -9.43
N ARG A 42 -10.39 -16.00 -10.40
CA ARG A 42 -11.50 -16.39 -11.27
C ARG A 42 -11.07 -17.48 -12.25
N ASP A 43 -11.98 -18.40 -12.53
CA ASP A 43 -11.76 -19.52 -13.46
C ASP A 43 -11.62 -19.08 -14.93
N ASP A 44 -11.95 -17.84 -15.26
CA ASP A 44 -11.82 -17.26 -16.61
C ASP A 44 -10.41 -16.76 -16.95
N ARG A 45 -9.49 -16.72 -15.98
CA ARG A 45 -8.11 -16.28 -16.19
C ARG A 45 -7.21 -17.42 -16.67
N THR A 46 -6.76 -17.32 -17.92
CA THR A 46 -5.85 -18.30 -18.54
C THR A 46 -4.37 -17.90 -18.53
N SER A 47 -4.05 -16.63 -18.20
CA SER A 47 -2.67 -16.13 -18.11
C SER A 47 -2.55 -14.96 -17.13
N GLY A 48 -1.32 -14.70 -16.66
CA GLY A 48 -1.02 -13.58 -15.78
C GLY A 48 0.39 -13.68 -15.17
N PRO A 49 0.81 -12.67 -14.38
CA PRO A 49 2.09 -12.70 -13.70
C PRO A 49 2.14 -13.81 -12.64
N ALA A 50 3.25 -14.53 -12.58
CA ALA A 50 3.45 -15.62 -11.62
C ALA A 50 4.77 -15.44 -10.86
N ILE A 51 4.75 -15.83 -9.59
CA ILE A 51 5.96 -16.00 -8.79
C ILE A 51 6.57 -17.36 -9.14
N TYR A 52 7.82 -17.35 -9.59
CA TYR A 52 8.53 -18.59 -9.90
C TYR A 52 8.84 -19.42 -8.65
N PRO A 53 8.86 -20.76 -8.75
CA PRO A 53 9.14 -21.64 -7.61
C PRO A 53 10.43 -21.32 -6.85
N GLU A 54 11.46 -20.81 -7.54
CA GLU A 54 12.77 -20.42 -6.98
C GLU A 54 12.68 -19.30 -5.95
N ALA A 55 11.54 -18.62 -5.83
CA ALA A 55 11.27 -17.70 -4.73
C ALA A 55 11.30 -18.40 -3.36
N TRP A 56 10.93 -19.69 -3.30
CA TRP A 56 11.02 -20.53 -2.12
C TRP A 56 12.23 -21.46 -2.23
N LYS A 57 13.24 -21.22 -1.39
CA LYS A 57 14.44 -22.06 -1.35
C LYS A 57 14.98 -22.12 0.08
N ASP A 58 15.44 -23.29 0.50
CA ASP A 58 16.12 -23.48 1.79
C ASP A 58 15.31 -22.97 3.00
N GLY A 59 13.98 -23.12 2.95
CA GLY A 59 13.07 -22.66 4.01
C GLY A 59 12.79 -21.15 4.02
N GLN A 60 13.21 -20.40 3.00
CA GLN A 60 13.02 -18.95 2.90
C GLN A 60 12.28 -18.56 1.62
N CYS A 61 11.29 -17.66 1.76
CA CYS A 61 10.52 -17.14 0.64
C CYS A 61 10.91 -15.68 0.35
N LYS A 62 11.61 -15.44 -0.76
CA LYS A 62 12.03 -14.09 -1.21
C LYS A 62 10.88 -13.21 -1.70
N ARG A 63 9.71 -13.80 -1.90
CA ARG A 63 8.48 -13.15 -2.39
C ARG A 63 7.33 -13.36 -1.42
N TYR A 64 7.62 -13.53 -0.14
CA TYR A 64 6.55 -13.60 0.86
C TYR A 64 5.86 -12.25 0.97
N SER A 65 4.54 -12.26 0.93
CA SER A 65 3.68 -11.10 1.13
C SER A 65 2.61 -11.54 2.11
N GLU A 66 2.69 -11.02 3.33
CA GLU A 66 1.82 -11.45 4.43
C GLU A 66 0.39 -10.98 4.22
N ASP A 67 -0.58 -11.85 4.51
CA ASP A 67 -2.00 -11.50 4.57
C ASP A 67 -2.32 -10.65 5.82
N LEU A 68 -1.82 -9.42 5.80
CA LEU A 68 -1.91 -8.47 6.89
C LEU A 68 -2.73 -7.24 6.49
N LEU A 69 -3.65 -6.86 7.37
CA LEU A 69 -4.32 -5.57 7.31
C LEU A 69 -3.42 -4.49 7.88
N VAL A 70 -3.19 -3.44 7.10
CA VAL A 70 -2.42 -2.26 7.50
C VAL A 70 -3.31 -1.03 7.52
N LYS A 71 -2.95 -0.06 8.35
CA LYS A 71 -3.64 1.24 8.42
C LYS A 71 -3.23 2.09 7.23
N LYS A 72 -4.04 2.08 6.17
CA LYS A 72 -3.85 2.95 5.01
C LYS A 72 -4.45 4.32 5.26
N ALA A 73 -3.92 5.34 4.59
CA ALA A 73 -4.33 6.73 4.77
C ALA A 73 -4.51 7.47 3.44
N TRP A 74 -5.29 8.55 3.44
CA TRP A 74 -5.44 9.41 2.26
C TRP A 74 -5.92 10.81 2.68
N GLY A 75 -5.87 11.76 1.74
CA GLY A 75 -6.17 13.17 1.98
C GLY A 75 -4.99 13.95 2.59
N PHE A 76 -4.79 15.17 2.10
CA PHE A 76 -3.63 16.03 2.40
C PHE A 76 -4.02 17.44 2.85
N SER A 77 -5.26 17.63 3.31
CA SER A 77 -5.81 18.95 3.60
C SER A 77 -5.01 19.70 4.68
N GLN A 78 -4.54 18.97 5.69
CA GLN A 78 -3.82 19.52 6.85
C GLN A 78 -2.33 19.16 6.90
N ILE A 79 -1.84 18.33 5.97
CA ILE A 79 -0.47 17.79 6.05
C ILE A 79 0.61 18.88 5.87
N TYR A 80 0.25 20.07 5.39
CA TYR A 80 1.18 21.19 5.20
C TYR A 80 1.01 22.31 6.24
N ASP A 81 0.23 22.12 7.29
CA ASP A 81 -0.10 23.19 8.25
C ASP A 81 1.11 23.72 9.01
N ASN A 82 2.06 22.84 9.34
CA ASN A 82 3.30 23.22 10.01
C ASN A 82 4.41 23.69 9.04
N VAL A 83 4.15 23.70 7.73
CA VAL A 83 5.13 24.17 6.74
C VAL A 83 5.04 25.69 6.62
N PRO A 84 6.16 26.43 6.80
CA PRO A 84 6.17 27.88 6.61
C PRO A 84 5.66 28.27 5.22
N HIS A 85 4.81 29.31 5.15
CA HIS A 85 4.12 29.70 3.92
C HIS A 85 5.05 29.84 2.71
N TYR A 86 6.23 30.43 2.89
CA TYR A 86 7.22 30.64 1.81
C TYR A 86 7.86 29.34 1.29
N LYS A 87 7.79 28.23 2.06
CA LYS A 87 8.28 26.88 1.67
C LYS A 87 7.18 25.96 1.16
N ARG A 88 5.90 26.30 1.35
CA ARG A 88 4.76 25.41 1.09
C ARG A 88 4.71 24.94 -0.37
N ALA A 89 4.99 25.82 -1.34
CA ALA A 89 5.03 25.45 -2.75
C ALA A 89 6.12 24.41 -3.07
N GLU A 90 7.29 24.53 -2.43
CA GLU A 90 8.39 23.58 -2.61
C GLU A 90 8.08 22.23 -1.96
N ALA A 91 7.59 22.24 -0.71
CA ALA A 91 7.17 21.03 -0.01
C ALA A 91 6.12 20.24 -0.81
N HIS A 92 5.10 20.95 -1.31
CA HIS A 92 4.06 20.36 -2.15
C HIS A 92 4.63 19.74 -3.43
N ARG A 93 5.59 20.40 -4.08
CA ARG A 93 6.29 19.84 -5.26
C ARG A 93 7.08 18.57 -4.92
N CYS A 94 7.77 18.53 -3.77
CA CYS A 94 8.49 17.34 -3.33
C CYS A 94 7.54 16.15 -3.08
N VAL A 95 6.42 16.38 -2.42
CA VAL A 95 5.39 15.35 -2.20
C VAL A 95 4.75 14.92 -3.53
N MET A 96 4.47 15.84 -4.46
CA MET A 96 3.99 15.47 -5.79
C MET A 96 5.00 14.61 -6.56
N ASN A 97 6.30 14.94 -6.48
CA ASN A 97 7.36 14.20 -7.16
C ASN A 97 7.57 12.80 -6.60
N TYR A 98 7.26 12.55 -5.32
CA TYR A 98 7.31 11.22 -4.73
C TYR A 98 6.49 10.20 -5.55
N PHE A 99 5.32 10.60 -6.03
CA PHE A 99 4.46 9.71 -6.82
C PHE A 99 4.89 9.52 -8.28
N SER A 100 6.05 10.07 -8.69
CA SER A 100 6.77 9.74 -9.93
C SER A 100 6.02 9.88 -11.27
N ALA A 101 4.80 10.42 -11.29
CA ALA A 101 3.98 10.58 -12.51
C ALA A 101 3.18 11.90 -12.57
N GLY A 102 3.72 12.98 -11.97
CA GLY A 102 3.13 14.32 -12.04
C GLY A 102 1.93 14.54 -11.10
N CYS A 103 1.10 15.55 -11.38
CA CYS A 103 0.01 15.97 -10.48
C CYS A 103 -1.14 14.97 -10.34
N GLY A 104 -1.37 14.11 -11.35
CA GLY A 104 -2.51 13.18 -11.40
C GLY A 104 -2.56 12.22 -10.20
N PRO A 105 -1.50 11.42 -9.95
CA PRO A 105 -1.43 10.51 -8.81
C PRO A 105 -1.67 11.19 -7.47
N TYR A 106 -1.08 12.37 -7.24
CA TYR A 106 -1.25 13.12 -6.00
C TYR A 106 -2.74 13.35 -5.69
N TYR A 107 -3.51 13.82 -6.67
CA TYR A 107 -4.94 14.08 -6.46
C TYR A 107 -5.76 12.80 -6.29
N ARG A 108 -5.33 11.65 -6.83
CA ARG A 108 -5.99 10.37 -6.54
C ARG A 108 -5.84 9.97 -5.07
N TYR A 109 -4.67 10.18 -4.48
CA TYR A 109 -4.48 10.01 -3.03
C TYR A 109 -5.15 11.12 -2.22
N HIS A 110 -5.23 12.34 -2.74
CA HIS A 110 -5.96 13.41 -2.06
C HIS A 110 -7.45 13.10 -1.92
N HIS A 111 -8.08 12.59 -2.99
CA HIS A 111 -9.52 12.28 -3.01
C HIS A 111 -9.87 10.85 -2.57
N GLY A 112 -8.87 10.03 -2.21
CA GLY A 112 -9.07 8.66 -1.72
C GLY A 112 -9.36 7.61 -2.79
N GLU A 113 -9.15 7.93 -4.07
CA GLU A 113 -9.15 6.94 -5.15
C GLU A 113 -8.01 5.92 -4.97
N ASN A 114 -6.86 6.40 -4.46
CA ASN A 114 -5.75 5.58 -4.00
C ASN A 114 -5.50 5.83 -2.51
N LYS A 115 -4.89 4.85 -1.82
CA LYS A 115 -4.63 4.91 -0.38
C LYS A 115 -3.17 4.59 -0.10
N LEU A 116 -2.55 5.40 0.76
CA LEU A 116 -1.15 5.30 1.12
C LEU A 116 -0.92 4.13 2.05
N THR A 117 0.05 3.28 1.72
CA THR A 117 0.55 2.28 2.68
C THR A 117 1.30 2.96 3.82
N PRO A 118 1.50 2.30 4.97
CA PRO A 118 2.26 2.87 6.08
C PRO A 118 3.66 3.36 5.68
N ARG A 119 4.31 2.65 4.75
CA ARG A 119 5.60 3.05 4.20
C ARG A 119 5.48 4.38 3.44
N GLN A 120 4.50 4.50 2.55
CA GLN A 120 4.29 5.75 1.79
C GLN A 120 3.91 6.92 2.69
N GLN A 121 3.14 6.66 3.75
CA GLN A 121 2.83 7.65 4.79
C GLN A 121 4.12 8.16 5.45
N GLN A 122 5.01 7.25 5.84
CA GLN A 122 6.29 7.62 6.46
C GLN A 122 7.18 8.40 5.48
N ASP A 123 7.30 7.95 4.23
CA ASP A 123 8.11 8.63 3.21
C ASP A 123 7.64 10.09 3.02
N ILE A 124 6.32 10.33 3.02
CA ILE A 124 5.75 11.69 2.92
C ILE A 124 6.03 12.51 4.17
N MET A 125 5.90 11.93 5.36
CA MET A 125 6.23 12.61 6.63
C MET A 125 7.72 13.00 6.66
N ASP A 126 8.60 12.11 6.21
CA ASP A 126 10.04 12.36 6.13
C ASP A 126 10.35 13.50 5.15
N ILE A 127 9.67 13.56 4.00
CA ILE A 127 9.77 14.70 3.07
C ILE A 127 9.38 16.00 3.80
N LEU A 128 8.26 16.02 4.52
CA LEU A 128 7.74 17.22 5.18
C LEU A 128 8.60 17.68 6.37
N ALA A 129 9.26 16.74 7.06
CA ALA A 129 10.19 17.03 8.15
C ALA A 129 11.37 17.92 7.71
N HIS A 130 11.71 17.95 6.41
CA HIS A 130 12.72 18.87 5.88
C HIS A 130 12.26 20.33 5.84
N PHE A 131 10.95 20.59 5.92
CA PHE A 131 10.35 21.91 5.75
C PHE A 131 9.80 22.50 7.05
N GLY A 132 9.42 21.68 8.02
CA GLY A 132 8.85 22.09 9.30
C GLY A 132 8.68 20.91 10.26
N SER A 133 8.11 21.16 11.45
CA SER A 133 7.80 20.08 12.40
C SER A 133 6.65 19.21 11.88
N THR A 134 6.76 17.90 12.06
CA THR A 134 5.69 16.95 11.75
C THR A 134 4.80 16.64 12.96
N ASP A 135 5.04 17.28 14.11
CA ASP A 135 4.25 17.08 15.32
C ASP A 135 2.79 17.44 15.09
N GLY A 136 1.89 16.48 15.39
CA GLY A 136 0.46 16.65 15.23
C GLY A 136 -0.05 16.63 13.78
N LEU A 137 0.82 16.44 12.78
CA LEU A 137 0.37 16.24 11.41
C LEU A 137 -0.32 14.89 11.25
N ALA A 138 -1.40 14.88 10.49
CA ALA A 138 -2.16 13.69 10.16
C ALA A 138 -2.71 13.80 8.72
N PHE A 139 -2.85 12.65 8.07
CA PHE A 139 -3.70 12.53 6.88
C PHE A 139 -5.18 12.66 7.27
N ASP A 140 -6.01 13.02 6.30
CA ASP A 140 -7.41 13.35 6.55
C ASP A 140 -8.24 12.11 6.95
N HIS A 141 -7.89 10.95 6.40
CA HIS A 141 -8.65 9.71 6.56
C HIS A 141 -7.76 8.49 6.72
N TYR A 142 -8.30 7.45 7.39
CA TYR A 142 -7.62 6.18 7.61
C TYR A 142 -8.60 4.99 7.52
N GLU A 143 -8.11 3.85 7.06
CA GLU A 143 -8.82 2.57 7.10
C GLU A 143 -7.86 1.39 7.25
N MET A 144 -8.38 0.23 7.64
CA MET A 144 -7.63 -1.03 7.62
C MET A 144 -7.85 -1.75 6.29
N ASP A 145 -6.78 -2.08 5.58
CA ASP A 145 -6.83 -2.73 4.28
C ASP A 145 -5.59 -3.61 4.02
N PHE A 146 -5.69 -4.58 3.12
CA PHE A 146 -4.61 -5.52 2.80
C PHE A 146 -3.40 -4.82 2.21
N ASN A 147 -2.21 -5.27 2.60
CA ASN A 147 -0.95 -4.72 2.12
C ASN A 147 -0.41 -5.50 0.91
N PHE A 148 -0.52 -4.92 -0.28
CA PHE A 148 -0.02 -5.52 -1.53
C PHE A 148 1.31 -4.92 -2.04
N ASP A 149 1.92 -4.02 -1.25
CA ASP A 149 3.22 -3.38 -1.55
C ASP A 149 4.40 -4.36 -1.48
#